data_AF-Q5JUX0-F1
#
_entry.id   AF-Q5JUX0-F1
#
_cell.length_a   1.000
_cell.length_b   1.000
_cell.length_c   1.000
_cell.angle_alpha   90.00
_cell.angle_beta   90.00
_cell.angle_gamma   90.00
#
_symmetry.space_group_name_H-M   'P 1'
#
loop_
_entity.id
_entity.type
_entity.pdbx_description
1 polymer ?
#
loop_
_entity_poly.entity_id
_entity_poly.type
_entity_poly.pdbx_seq_one_letter_code
_entity_poly.pdbx_strand_id
1 'polypeptide(L)'
;MKTPFGKAAAGQRSRTGAGHGSVSVTMIKRKAAHKKHRSRPTSQPRGNIVGCRIQHGWKDGDEPLTQWKGTVLDQVPVNPSLYLIKYDGFDCVYGLELHRDERVSSLEVLPNRVASSRISDTHLAEIMVGKAVEHIFETEEGSKNEWRGMVLAQAPVMNTWFYITYEKDPVLYMYQLLDDYKDGDLRILQDSNDSPLAEREPGEVIDSLVGKQVEYAKDDGSKRTGMVIHQVEAKPSVYFIKFDDDFHIYVYDLVKTS
;
A
#
# COMPACT_ATOMS: atom_id res chain seq x y z
N MET A 1 15.29 8.99 11.98
CA MET A 1 14.77 8.03 10.99
C MET A 1 15.79 7.84 9.86
N LYS A 2 16.47 6.68 9.81
CA LYS A 2 17.28 6.31 8.64
C LYS A 2 16.37 5.57 7.65
N THR A 3 16.05 6.21 6.53
CA THR A 3 15.52 5.52 5.35
C THR A 3 16.65 4.72 4.70
N PRO A 4 16.53 3.39 4.51
CA PRO A 4 17.51 2.64 3.74
C PRO A 4 16.91 2.23 2.39
N PHE A 5 16.35 3.18 1.64
CA PHE A 5 16.09 3.04 0.20
C PHE A 5 16.17 4.45 -0.41
N GLY A 6 17.38 4.90 -0.75
CA GLY A 6 17.63 6.26 -1.24
C GLY A 6 18.78 6.33 -2.25
N LYS A 7 18.40 6.45 -3.53
CA LYS A 7 19.07 7.09 -4.70
C LYS A 7 18.11 6.83 -5.88
N ALA A 8 17.53 7.76 -6.64
CA ALA A 8 17.88 9.11 -7.10
C ALA A 8 16.58 9.97 -7.14
N ALA A 9 16.56 11.31 -7.17
CA ALA A 9 17.41 12.24 -7.88
C ALA A 9 17.52 13.60 -7.17
N ALA A 10 18.67 14.23 -7.35
CA ALA A 10 18.96 15.61 -6.98
C ALA A 10 18.27 16.60 -7.92
N GLY A 11 17.85 17.76 -7.40
CA GLY A 11 17.52 18.91 -8.24
C GLY A 11 16.65 19.97 -7.57
N GLN A 12 17.29 20.99 -6.98
CA GLN A 12 16.65 22.23 -6.54
C GLN A 12 15.88 22.92 -7.69
N ARG A 13 14.65 23.36 -7.45
CA ARG A 13 14.26 24.80 -7.42
C ARG A 13 12.74 24.99 -7.36
N SER A 14 12.37 25.83 -6.41
CA SER A 14 11.12 26.59 -6.28
C SER A 14 10.49 27.06 -7.61
N ARG A 15 9.20 26.76 -7.82
CA ARG A 15 8.14 27.72 -8.22
C ARG A 15 6.80 27.00 -8.46
N THR A 16 5.80 27.41 -7.66
CA THR A 16 4.39 27.63 -8.01
C THR A 16 3.83 26.93 -9.25
N GLY A 17 2.86 26.04 -9.05
CA GLY A 17 1.96 25.61 -10.11
C GLY A 17 1.17 24.37 -9.71
N ALA A 18 -0.12 24.54 -9.40
CA ALA A 18 -1.07 23.46 -9.27
C ALA A 18 -1.11 22.66 -10.58
N GLY A 19 -0.61 21.42 -10.56
CA GLY A 19 -0.64 20.51 -11.69
C GLY A 19 -1.30 19.21 -11.26
N HIS A 20 -2.61 19.09 -11.50
CA HIS A 20 -3.31 17.82 -11.41
C HIS A 20 -2.75 16.87 -12.49
N GLY A 21 -1.81 16.01 -12.11
CA GLY A 21 -1.30 14.95 -12.98
C GLY A 21 -2.38 13.90 -13.22
N SER A 22 -3.08 14.00 -14.35
CA SER A 22 -4.08 13.02 -14.78
C SER A 22 -3.38 11.69 -15.12
N VAL A 23 -3.70 10.63 -14.37
CA VAL A 23 -3.30 9.25 -14.69
C VAL A 23 -4.23 8.72 -15.78
N SER A 24 -3.69 8.45 -16.97
CA SER A 24 -4.46 7.87 -18.06
C SER A 24 -4.53 6.34 -17.93
N VAL A 25 -5.74 5.79 -17.84
CA VAL A 25 -5.97 4.34 -17.76
C VAL A 25 -6.16 3.77 -19.17
N THR A 26 -5.23 2.94 -19.65
CA THR A 26 -5.36 2.24 -20.94
C THR A 26 -5.87 0.82 -20.73
N MET A 27 -7.02 0.49 -21.30
CA MET A 27 -7.65 -0.82 -21.11
C MET A 27 -7.03 -1.90 -22.01
N ILE A 28 -6.25 -2.82 -21.44
CA ILE A 28 -5.75 -4.00 -22.15
C ILE A 28 -6.16 -5.27 -21.39
N LYS A 29 -6.90 -6.17 -22.06
CA LYS A 29 -7.38 -7.46 -21.53
C LYS A 29 -6.32 -8.54 -21.79
N ARG A 30 -5.84 -9.23 -20.75
CA ARG A 30 -4.92 -10.38 -20.89
C ARG A 30 -5.66 -11.62 -21.41
N LYS A 31 -5.04 -12.31 -22.38
CA LYS A 31 -5.39 -13.67 -22.82
C LYS A 31 -4.52 -14.69 -22.06
N ALA A 32 -5.15 -15.71 -21.48
CA ALA A 32 -4.44 -16.79 -20.79
C ALA A 32 -3.81 -17.76 -21.80
N ALA A 33 -2.50 -18.00 -21.69
CA ALA A 33 -1.80 -19.03 -22.45
C ALA A 33 -1.55 -20.24 -21.54
N HIS A 34 -2.21 -21.36 -21.85
CA HIS A 34 -1.93 -22.67 -21.28
C HIS A 34 -0.60 -23.20 -21.80
N LYS A 35 0.29 -23.67 -20.91
CA LYS A 35 1.18 -24.80 -21.23
C LYS A 35 1.64 -25.55 -19.98
N LYS A 36 1.66 -26.87 -20.15
CA LYS A 36 1.77 -27.94 -19.16
C LYS A 36 3.24 -28.35 -18.90
N HIS A 37 3.51 -28.63 -17.62
CA HIS A 37 4.21 -29.79 -17.05
C HIS A 37 5.74 -29.93 -17.15
N ARG A 38 6.42 -29.93 -15.97
CA ARG A 38 7.28 -31.05 -15.47
C ARG A 38 7.67 -30.87 -13.99
N SER A 39 7.41 -31.86 -13.15
CA SER A 39 7.85 -32.07 -11.75
C SER A 39 9.35 -32.46 -11.68
N ARG A 40 10.22 -32.11 -10.72
CA ARG A 40 10.34 -32.19 -9.22
C ARG A 40 11.63 -31.38 -8.80
N PRO A 41 12.04 -31.13 -7.53
CA PRO A 41 11.76 -31.85 -6.26
C PRO A 41 11.31 -31.01 -5.04
N THR A 42 10.57 -31.68 -4.14
CA THR A 42 10.25 -31.37 -2.71
C THR A 42 10.43 -29.93 -2.21
N SER A 43 9.44 -29.06 -2.46
CA SER A 43 9.24 -27.83 -1.70
C SER A 43 8.25 -28.11 -0.56
N GLN A 44 8.42 -27.45 0.58
CA GLN A 44 7.35 -27.31 1.59
C GLN A 44 6.02 -27.06 0.86
N PRO A 45 4.88 -27.59 1.36
CA PRO A 45 3.60 -27.29 0.74
C PRO A 45 3.57 -25.78 0.55
N ARG A 46 3.31 -25.32 -0.69
CA ARG A 46 3.05 -23.91 -1.01
C ARG A 46 1.74 -23.52 -0.31
N GLY A 47 1.77 -23.58 1.01
CA GLY A 47 0.68 -23.28 1.90
C GLY A 47 0.42 -21.80 1.81
N ASN A 48 -0.81 -21.43 2.14
CA ASN A 48 -1.13 -20.03 2.31
C ASN A 48 -0.21 -19.43 3.40
N ILE A 49 0.64 -18.49 3.00
CA ILE A 49 1.55 -17.77 3.90
C ILE A 49 0.94 -16.47 4.44
N VAL A 50 -0.27 -16.09 3.99
CA VAL A 50 -0.98 -14.92 4.52
C VAL A 50 -1.24 -15.13 6.02
N GLY A 51 -0.91 -14.13 6.82
CA GLY A 51 -0.95 -14.18 8.28
C GLY A 51 0.29 -14.78 8.95
N CYS A 52 1.24 -15.32 8.16
CA CYS A 52 2.48 -15.84 8.70
C CYS A 52 3.55 -14.76 8.86
N ARG A 53 4.44 -15.00 9.82
CA ARG A 53 5.73 -14.32 9.89
C ARG A 53 6.69 -14.97 8.89
N ILE A 54 7.48 -14.15 8.23
CA ILE A 54 8.49 -14.60 7.28
C ILE A 54 9.84 -13.99 7.60
N GLN A 55 10.90 -14.65 7.14
CA GLN A 55 12.22 -14.05 6.99
C GLN A 55 12.79 -14.36 5.62
N HIS A 56 13.60 -13.45 5.08
CA HIS A 56 14.35 -13.68 3.85
C HIS A 56 15.57 -12.76 3.77
N GLY A 57 16.52 -13.14 2.92
CA GLY A 57 17.57 -12.25 2.45
C GLY A 57 17.05 -11.31 1.36
N TRP A 58 17.59 -10.09 1.32
CA TRP A 58 17.38 -9.12 0.25
C TRP A 58 18.73 -8.66 -0.31
N LYS A 59 18.88 -8.72 -1.63
CA LYS A 59 20.07 -8.22 -2.33
C LYS A 59 19.67 -7.55 -3.63
N ASP A 60 19.96 -6.26 -3.77
CA ASP A 60 19.71 -5.49 -4.99
C ASP A 60 21.03 -5.17 -5.70
N GLY A 61 21.23 -5.71 -6.89
CA GLY A 61 22.50 -5.57 -7.62
C GLY A 61 23.72 -6.01 -6.81
N ASP A 62 24.66 -5.09 -6.61
CA ASP A 62 25.92 -5.31 -5.87
C ASP A 62 25.85 -4.94 -4.38
N GLU A 63 24.68 -4.50 -3.89
CA GLU A 63 24.48 -4.17 -2.48
C GLU A 63 24.68 -5.42 -1.57
N PRO A 64 25.08 -5.23 -0.30
CA PRO A 64 25.25 -6.35 0.61
C PRO A 64 23.92 -7.06 0.88
N LEU A 65 23.99 -8.38 1.09
CA LEU A 65 22.83 -9.17 1.51
C LEU A 65 22.37 -8.70 2.89
N THR A 66 21.13 -8.25 2.98
CA THR A 66 20.47 -7.83 4.23
C THR A 66 19.39 -8.84 4.62
N GLN A 67 19.12 -8.99 5.92
CA GLN A 67 18.12 -9.94 6.42
C GLN A 67 16.88 -9.18 6.91
N TRP A 68 15.71 -9.60 6.44
CA TRP A 68 14.44 -8.94 6.69
C TRP A 68 13.45 -9.89 7.33
N LYS A 69 12.66 -9.37 8.27
CA LYS A 69 11.56 -10.08 8.94
C LYS A 69 10.29 -9.26 8.83
N GLY A 70 9.17 -9.93 8.63
CA GLY A 70 7.89 -9.25 8.47
C GLY A 70 6.70 -10.19 8.56
N THR A 71 5.53 -9.62 8.37
CA THR A 71 4.24 -10.30 8.35
C THR A 71 3.65 -10.18 6.95
N VAL A 72 3.22 -11.30 6.37
CA VAL A 72 2.44 -11.28 5.13
C VAL A 72 1.00 -10.91 5.45
N LEU A 73 0.56 -9.76 4.96
CA LEU A 73 -0.75 -9.17 5.23
C LEU A 73 -1.82 -9.72 4.30
N ASP A 74 -1.51 -9.86 3.01
CA ASP A 74 -2.46 -10.27 1.98
C ASP A 74 -1.76 -10.85 0.75
N GLN A 75 -2.52 -11.56 -0.08
CA GLN A 75 -2.12 -12.04 -1.40
C GLN A 75 -3.05 -11.43 -2.46
N VAL A 76 -2.49 -10.63 -3.37
CA VAL A 76 -3.27 -9.81 -4.28
C VAL A 76 -4.08 -10.68 -5.27
N PRO A 77 -5.43 -10.59 -5.31
CA PRO A 77 -6.24 -11.50 -6.14
C PRO A 77 -5.97 -11.40 -7.65
N VAL A 78 -5.72 -10.19 -8.15
CA VAL A 78 -5.43 -9.96 -9.58
C VAL A 78 -4.01 -10.34 -9.99
N ASN A 79 -3.11 -10.57 -9.03
CA ASN A 79 -1.78 -11.14 -9.25
C ASN A 79 -1.37 -11.99 -8.04
N PRO A 80 -1.73 -13.29 -8.02
CA PRO A 80 -1.44 -14.17 -6.89
C PRO A 80 0.04 -14.40 -6.61
N SER A 81 0.96 -13.89 -7.45
CA SER A 81 2.39 -13.93 -7.13
C SER A 81 2.81 -12.80 -6.19
N LEU A 82 2.02 -11.73 -6.12
CA LEU A 82 2.28 -10.52 -5.34
C LEU A 82 1.68 -10.66 -3.93
N TYR A 83 2.53 -10.47 -2.93
CA TYR A 83 2.16 -10.43 -1.51
C TYR A 83 2.32 -9.01 -0.98
N LEU A 84 1.44 -8.60 -0.06
CA LEU A 84 1.61 -7.40 0.74
C LEU A 84 2.28 -7.77 2.07
N ILE A 85 3.35 -7.07 2.44
CA ILE A 85 4.18 -7.38 3.61
C ILE A 85 4.37 -6.12 4.48
N LYS A 86 4.19 -6.27 5.79
CA LYS A 86 4.66 -5.32 6.81
C LYS A 86 5.99 -5.81 7.38
N TYR A 87 7.08 -5.09 7.12
CA TYR A 87 8.38 -5.40 7.73
C TYR A 87 8.49 -4.85 9.15
N ASP A 88 9.28 -5.54 9.98
CA ASP A 88 9.56 -5.12 11.35
C ASP A 88 10.34 -3.81 11.37
N GLY A 89 9.84 -2.80 12.07
CA GLY A 89 10.50 -1.49 12.20
C GLY A 89 10.31 -0.54 11.01
N PHE A 90 9.45 -0.89 10.04
CA PHE A 90 9.12 -0.03 8.89
C PHE A 90 7.63 0.15 8.78
N ASP A 91 7.16 1.37 8.57
CA ASP A 91 5.74 1.70 8.61
C ASP A 91 5.02 1.52 7.26
N CYS A 92 5.78 1.52 6.16
CA CYS A 92 5.24 1.25 4.83
C CYS A 92 4.78 -0.20 4.67
N VAL A 93 3.79 -0.40 3.79
CA VAL A 93 3.40 -1.71 3.27
C VAL A 93 4.10 -1.94 1.93
N TYR A 94 4.75 -3.09 1.80
CA TYR A 94 5.55 -3.45 0.63
C TYR A 94 4.84 -4.52 -0.21
N GLY A 95 4.87 -4.39 -1.53
CA GLY A 95 4.38 -5.36 -2.48
C GLY A 95 5.51 -6.10 -3.17
N LEU A 96 5.70 -7.38 -2.87
CA LEU A 96 6.75 -8.21 -3.48
C LEU A 96 6.21 -9.52 -4.06
N GLU A 97 6.75 -9.92 -5.22
CA GLU A 97 6.55 -11.27 -5.74
C GLU A 97 7.54 -12.25 -5.08
N LEU A 98 7.33 -12.57 -3.79
CA LEU A 98 8.30 -13.29 -2.92
C LEU A 98 8.91 -14.58 -3.51
N HIS A 99 8.21 -15.26 -4.41
CA HIS A 99 8.67 -16.50 -5.04
C HIS A 99 9.30 -16.32 -6.43
N ARG A 100 9.33 -15.08 -6.94
CA ARG A 100 9.80 -14.74 -8.30
C ARG A 100 10.83 -13.62 -8.31
N ASP A 101 10.83 -12.74 -7.32
CA ASP A 101 11.78 -11.64 -7.22
C ASP A 101 13.17 -12.18 -6.89
N GLU A 102 14.12 -12.01 -7.82
CA GLU A 102 15.49 -12.52 -7.70
C GLU A 102 16.28 -11.86 -6.56
N ARG A 103 15.82 -10.69 -6.08
CA ARG A 103 16.41 -10.00 -4.92
C ARG A 103 16.08 -10.71 -3.61
N VAL A 104 15.01 -11.51 -3.59
CA VAL A 104 14.57 -12.30 -2.44
C VAL A 104 15.31 -13.64 -2.43
N SER A 105 15.96 -13.96 -1.31
CA SER A 105 16.69 -15.22 -1.13
C SER A 105 16.34 -15.89 0.20
N SER A 106 16.46 -17.22 0.28
CA SER A 106 16.27 -17.97 1.53
C SER A 106 14.95 -17.65 2.26
N LEU A 107 13.85 -17.50 1.51
CA LEU A 107 12.53 -17.25 2.08
C LEU A 107 12.12 -18.40 3.00
N GLU A 108 11.87 -18.08 4.26
CA GLU A 108 11.45 -19.02 5.29
C GLU A 108 10.21 -18.50 6.00
N VAL A 109 9.24 -19.40 6.23
CA VAL A 109 8.07 -19.14 7.06
C VAL A 109 8.43 -19.45 8.51
N LEU A 110 8.35 -18.43 9.37
CA LEU A 110 8.66 -18.54 10.79
C LEU A 110 7.50 -19.21 11.55
N PRO A 111 7.77 -19.96 12.63
CA PRO A 111 6.73 -20.65 13.41
C PRO A 111 5.80 -19.69 14.17
N ASN A 112 6.25 -18.47 14.46
CA ASN A 112 5.48 -17.48 15.17
C ASN A 112 4.33 -16.96 14.29
N ARG A 113 3.08 -17.13 14.74
CA ARG A 113 1.96 -16.41 14.17
C ARG A 113 1.83 -15.05 14.84
N VAL A 114 1.32 -14.08 14.09
CA VAL A 114 0.97 -12.76 14.63
C VAL A 114 -0.09 -12.95 15.72
N ALA A 115 0.15 -12.41 16.90
CA ALA A 115 -0.84 -12.41 17.96
C ALA A 115 -2.05 -11.57 17.55
N SER A 116 -3.25 -12.15 17.60
CA SER A 116 -4.49 -11.38 17.42
C SER A 116 -4.79 -10.65 18.71
N SER A 117 -4.84 -9.31 18.64
CA SER A 117 -5.22 -8.46 19.77
C SER A 117 -6.63 -7.96 19.54
N ARG A 118 -7.45 -7.75 20.58
CA ARG A 118 -8.77 -7.14 20.37
C ARG A 118 -8.62 -5.63 20.22
N ILE A 119 -9.36 -5.05 19.29
CA ILE A 119 -9.43 -3.60 19.15
C ILE A 119 -10.14 -3.01 20.38
N SER A 120 -9.57 -1.96 20.97
CA SER A 120 -10.09 -1.41 22.24
C SER A 120 -11.38 -0.61 22.06
N ASP A 121 -11.51 0.07 20.93
CA ASP A 121 -12.65 0.93 20.60
C ASP A 121 -13.08 0.65 19.16
N THR A 122 -14.04 -0.26 19.00
CA THR A 122 -14.58 -0.64 17.68
C THR A 122 -15.30 0.53 17.01
N HIS A 123 -15.96 1.38 17.79
CA HIS A 123 -16.75 2.48 17.25
C HIS A 123 -15.86 3.58 16.66
N LEU A 124 -14.81 3.98 17.39
CA LEU A 124 -13.82 4.92 16.87
C LEU A 124 -13.07 4.36 15.65
N ALA A 125 -12.77 3.05 15.65
CA ALA A 125 -12.16 2.37 14.52
C ALA A 125 -13.03 2.42 13.25
N GLU A 126 -14.35 2.25 13.39
CA GLU A 126 -15.29 2.37 12.27
C GLU A 126 -15.41 3.83 11.79
N ILE A 127 -15.46 4.80 12.71
CA ILE A 127 -15.58 6.22 12.38
C ILE A 127 -14.38 6.76 11.61
N MET A 128 -13.16 6.35 11.96
CA MET A 128 -11.95 6.90 11.33
C MET A 128 -11.79 6.46 9.88
N VAL A 129 -12.32 5.28 9.50
CA VAL A 129 -12.14 4.73 8.15
C VAL A 129 -12.81 5.62 7.11
N GLY A 130 -12.06 5.99 6.08
CA GLY A 130 -12.50 6.90 5.02
C GLY A 130 -12.35 8.39 5.35
N LYS A 131 -12.00 8.76 6.60
CA LYS A 131 -11.87 10.16 7.01
C LYS A 131 -10.50 10.72 6.70
N ALA A 132 -10.48 12.02 6.37
CA ALA A 132 -9.26 12.81 6.33
C ALA A 132 -8.73 13.06 7.75
N VAL A 133 -7.42 13.06 7.91
CA VAL A 133 -6.75 13.23 9.21
C VAL A 133 -5.55 14.16 9.11
N GLU A 134 -5.20 14.79 10.23
CA GLU A 134 -3.88 15.34 10.49
C GLU A 134 -3.14 14.40 11.44
N HIS A 135 -2.02 13.83 10.98
CA HIS A 135 -1.16 12.94 11.76
C HIS A 135 0.13 13.67 12.12
N ILE A 136 0.45 13.72 13.40
CA ILE A 136 1.55 14.45 13.98
C ILE A 136 2.74 13.50 14.18
N PHE A 137 3.90 13.90 13.66
CA PHE A 137 5.15 13.17 13.82
C PHE A 137 6.19 14.03 14.52
N GLU A 138 6.92 13.46 15.46
CA GLU A 138 8.06 14.11 16.09
C GLU A 138 9.35 13.88 15.27
N THR A 139 10.09 14.96 15.02
CA THR A 139 11.41 14.89 14.37
C THR A 139 12.50 14.54 15.37
N GLU A 140 13.71 14.23 14.88
CA GLU A 140 14.89 14.03 15.73
C GLU A 140 15.23 15.26 16.60
N GLU A 141 14.79 16.45 16.19
CA GLU A 141 14.98 17.71 16.92
C GLU A 141 13.85 18.01 17.91
N GLY A 142 12.85 17.13 18.01
CA GLY A 142 11.66 17.29 18.87
C GLY A 142 10.59 18.24 18.31
N SER A 143 10.77 18.74 17.08
CA SER A 143 9.73 19.52 16.41
C SER A 143 8.62 18.61 15.90
N LYS A 144 7.36 19.04 16.06
CA LYS A 144 6.18 18.33 15.57
C LYS A 144 5.86 18.75 14.13
N ASN A 145 5.72 17.77 13.26
CA ASN A 145 5.33 17.94 11.86
C ASN A 145 3.95 17.32 11.61
N GLU A 146 3.07 18.10 11.00
CA GLU A 146 1.72 17.66 10.67
C GLU A 146 1.63 17.19 9.21
N TRP A 147 1.10 15.99 9.05
CA TRP A 147 0.90 15.35 7.75
C TRP A 147 -0.59 15.13 7.53
N ARG A 148 -1.13 15.78 6.51
CA ARG A 148 -2.50 15.55 6.07
C ARG A 148 -2.56 14.23 5.31
N GLY A 149 -3.51 13.38 5.68
CA GLY A 149 -3.70 12.06 5.11
C GLY A 149 -5.15 11.60 5.18
N MET A 150 -5.35 10.32 4.89
CA MET A 150 -6.66 9.68 4.92
C MET A 150 -6.54 8.23 5.39
N VAL A 151 -7.36 7.84 6.36
CA VAL A 151 -7.44 6.45 6.82
C VAL A 151 -8.24 5.66 5.78
N LEU A 152 -7.67 4.57 5.30
CA LEU A 152 -8.16 3.83 4.13
C LEU A 152 -9.02 2.64 4.56
N ALA A 153 -8.53 1.86 5.52
CA ALA A 153 -9.19 0.66 6.03
C ALA A 153 -8.50 0.18 7.32
N GLN A 154 -9.16 -0.69 8.07
CA GLN A 154 -8.47 -1.53 9.05
C GLN A 154 -7.58 -2.54 8.32
N ALA A 155 -6.35 -2.73 8.80
CA ALA A 155 -5.40 -3.64 8.15
C ALA A 155 -5.81 -5.11 8.34
N PRO A 156 -5.64 -5.96 7.31
CA PRO A 156 -5.83 -7.41 7.44
C PRO A 156 -4.74 -8.00 8.34
N VAL A 157 -5.04 -9.13 8.99
CA VAL A 157 -4.15 -9.88 9.92
C VAL A 157 -3.82 -9.12 11.21
N MET A 158 -3.29 -7.91 11.12
CA MET A 158 -2.86 -7.05 12.22
C MET A 158 -3.99 -6.08 12.60
N ASN A 159 -5.03 -6.61 13.23
CA ASN A 159 -6.31 -5.92 13.43
C ASN A 159 -6.30 -4.68 14.35
N THR A 160 -5.22 -4.37 15.07
CA THR A 160 -5.07 -3.08 15.78
C THR A 160 -4.47 -2.00 14.90
N TRP A 161 -4.09 -2.33 13.66
CA TRP A 161 -3.45 -1.43 12.71
C TRP A 161 -4.42 -0.99 11.62
N PHE A 162 -4.13 0.17 11.04
CA PHE A 162 -4.93 0.80 10.00
C PHE A 162 -4.05 1.16 8.82
N TYR A 163 -4.58 0.97 7.62
CA TYR A 163 -4.01 1.52 6.40
C TYR A 163 -4.28 3.02 6.31
N ILE A 164 -3.24 3.78 5.98
CA ILE A 164 -3.28 5.24 5.83
C ILE A 164 -2.34 5.65 4.70
N THR A 165 -2.64 6.76 4.05
CA THR A 165 -1.74 7.42 3.09
C THR A 165 -1.72 8.93 3.35
N TYR A 166 -0.72 9.63 2.81
CA TYR A 166 -0.53 11.06 3.03
C TYR A 166 -0.49 11.84 1.71
N GLU A 167 -0.97 13.08 1.72
CA GLU A 167 -0.99 13.92 0.51
C GLU A 167 0.42 14.19 -0.04
N LYS A 168 1.41 14.34 0.86
CA LYS A 168 2.82 14.60 0.51
C LYS A 168 3.59 13.34 0.09
N ASP A 169 3.08 12.16 0.47
CA ASP A 169 3.71 10.87 0.18
C ASP A 169 2.61 9.81 -0.03
N PRO A 170 2.10 9.65 -1.27
CA PRO A 170 0.91 8.86 -1.58
C PRO A 170 1.23 7.35 -1.67
N VAL A 171 1.96 6.81 -0.69
CA VAL A 171 2.20 5.38 -0.51
C VAL A 171 1.37 4.83 0.65
N LEU A 172 1.21 3.50 0.68
CA LEU A 172 0.45 2.79 1.70
C LEU A 172 1.29 2.61 2.96
N TYR A 173 0.87 3.25 4.05
CA TYR A 173 1.40 3.06 5.38
C TYR A 173 0.45 2.25 6.25
N MET A 174 0.98 1.78 7.38
CA MET A 174 0.22 1.08 8.38
C MET A 174 0.67 1.50 9.78
N TYR A 175 -0.26 1.99 10.62
CA TYR A 175 -0.02 2.44 12.01
C TYR A 175 -1.11 1.97 12.98
N GLN A 176 -0.85 2.01 14.28
CA GLN A 176 -1.86 1.76 15.33
C GLN A 176 -2.58 3.07 15.71
N LEU A 177 -3.33 3.61 14.75
CA LEU A 177 -3.93 4.96 14.82
C LEU A 177 -4.83 5.24 16.04
N LEU A 178 -5.36 4.21 16.69
CA LEU A 178 -6.10 4.37 17.94
C LEU A 178 -5.23 4.82 19.11
N ASP A 179 -3.94 4.45 19.11
CA ASP A 179 -2.99 4.88 20.13
C ASP A 179 -2.58 6.33 19.84
N ASP A 180 -2.25 6.65 18.58
CA ASP A 180 -1.94 8.02 18.14
C ASP A 180 -3.10 9.00 18.43
N TYR A 181 -4.36 8.55 18.28
CA TYR A 181 -5.54 9.35 18.65
C TYR A 181 -5.64 9.60 20.15
N LYS A 182 -5.34 8.60 20.99
CA LYS A 182 -5.38 8.74 22.47
C LYS A 182 -4.27 9.67 22.96
N ASP A 183 -3.11 9.64 22.32
CA ASP A 183 -1.96 10.46 22.66
C ASP A 183 -2.08 11.90 22.12
N GLY A 184 -3.10 12.17 21.29
CA GLY A 184 -3.36 13.48 20.72
C GLY A 184 -2.53 13.81 19.48
N ASP A 185 -1.84 12.81 18.93
CA ASP A 185 -1.02 12.92 17.72
C ASP A 185 -1.81 12.57 16.44
N LEU A 186 -3.09 12.22 16.54
CA LEU A 186 -3.98 12.06 15.40
C LEU A 186 -5.28 12.88 15.58
N ARG A 187 -5.60 13.73 14.60
CA ARG A 187 -6.84 14.52 14.57
C ARG A 187 -7.68 14.15 13.36
N ILE A 188 -8.92 13.73 13.59
CA ILE A 188 -9.90 13.47 12.52
C ILE A 188 -10.46 14.81 12.04
N LEU A 189 -10.33 15.10 10.75
CA LEU A 189 -10.86 16.32 10.15
C LEU A 189 -12.36 16.17 9.88
N GLN A 190 -13.12 17.22 10.14
CA GLN A 190 -14.53 17.28 9.75
C GLN A 190 -14.60 17.49 8.23
N ASP A 191 -15.12 16.50 7.51
CA ASP A 191 -15.42 16.69 6.11
C ASP A 191 -16.66 17.57 5.99
N SER A 192 -16.62 18.60 5.15
CA SER A 192 -17.80 19.37 4.77
C SER A 192 -18.85 18.55 3.99
N ASN A 193 -18.60 17.24 3.81
CA ASN A 193 -19.44 16.26 3.14
C ASN A 193 -20.11 15.26 4.11
N ASP A 194 -20.30 15.59 5.39
CA ASP A 194 -21.22 14.85 6.29
C ASP A 194 -22.71 15.01 5.89
N SER A 195 -23.00 15.35 4.63
CA SER A 195 -24.25 14.97 4.00
C SER A 195 -24.29 13.43 3.92
N PRO A 196 -25.41 12.77 4.29
CA PRO A 196 -25.55 11.35 4.04
C PRO A 196 -25.23 11.13 2.58
N LEU A 197 -24.29 10.21 2.28
CA LEU A 197 -23.91 9.76 0.94
C LEU A 197 -25.07 10.06 0.00
N ALA A 198 -24.99 11.17 -0.75
CA ALA A 198 -26.07 11.58 -1.63
C ALA A 198 -26.46 10.32 -2.37
N GLU A 199 -27.72 9.88 -2.23
CA GLU A 199 -28.22 8.62 -2.75
C GLU A 199 -27.63 8.47 -4.15
N ARG A 200 -26.59 7.61 -4.28
CA ARG A 200 -26.01 7.37 -5.59
C ARG A 200 -27.19 6.92 -6.43
N GLU A 201 -27.42 7.60 -7.54
CA GLU A 201 -28.41 7.22 -8.56
C GLU A 201 -28.42 5.69 -8.63
N PRO A 202 -29.53 5.02 -8.30
CA PRO A 202 -29.61 3.56 -8.28
C PRO A 202 -29.33 3.02 -9.69
N GLY A 203 -28.05 2.80 -10.02
CA GLY A 203 -27.63 2.47 -11.38
C GLY A 203 -26.26 2.98 -11.82
N GLU A 204 -25.61 3.91 -11.11
CA GLU A 204 -24.25 4.33 -11.47
C GLU A 204 -23.21 3.27 -11.06
N VAL A 205 -22.99 2.30 -11.95
CA VAL A 205 -21.94 1.30 -11.82
C VAL A 205 -20.61 1.96 -12.13
N ILE A 206 -19.89 2.40 -11.11
CA ILE A 206 -18.46 2.71 -11.25
C ILE A 206 -17.76 1.37 -11.51
N ASP A 207 -17.45 1.09 -12.78
CA ASP A 207 -16.68 -0.09 -13.15
C ASP A 207 -15.36 -0.11 -12.38
N SER A 208 -15.16 -1.14 -11.56
CA SER A 208 -13.92 -1.29 -10.79
C SER A 208 -12.73 -1.37 -11.74
N LEU A 209 -11.74 -0.51 -11.50
CA LEU A 209 -10.48 -0.50 -12.25
C LEU A 209 -9.52 -1.62 -11.82
N VAL A 210 -9.87 -2.42 -10.81
CA VAL A 210 -9.02 -3.49 -10.27
C VAL A 210 -8.66 -4.50 -11.36
N GLY A 211 -7.36 -4.79 -11.48
CA GLY A 211 -6.77 -5.66 -12.51
C GLY A 211 -6.44 -4.96 -13.83
N LYS A 212 -6.78 -3.67 -13.99
CA LYS A 212 -6.38 -2.88 -15.16
C LYS A 212 -4.91 -2.46 -15.06
N GLN A 213 -4.25 -2.40 -16.20
CA GLN A 213 -2.93 -1.78 -16.32
C GLN A 213 -3.08 -0.26 -16.33
N VAL A 214 -2.10 0.43 -15.76
CA VAL A 214 -2.02 1.90 -15.76
C VAL A 214 -0.68 2.32 -16.35
N GLU A 215 -0.69 3.44 -17.06
CA GLU A 215 0.50 4.06 -17.62
C GLU A 215 0.53 5.53 -17.20
N TYR A 216 1.68 5.96 -16.69
CA TYR A 216 1.96 7.36 -16.38
C TYR A 216 3.19 7.81 -17.17
N ALA A 217 3.10 8.92 -17.88
CA ALA A 217 4.26 9.53 -18.55
C ALA A 217 5.06 10.33 -17.52
N LYS A 218 6.32 9.96 -17.31
CA LYS A 218 7.28 10.73 -16.52
C LYS A 218 7.73 11.96 -17.32
N ASP A 219 8.30 12.96 -16.64
CA ASP A 219 8.77 14.21 -17.28
C ASP A 219 9.85 13.99 -18.35
N ASP A 220 10.61 12.89 -18.26
CA ASP A 220 11.61 12.48 -19.25
C ASP A 220 11.02 11.80 -20.49
N GLY A 221 9.69 11.68 -20.57
CA GLY A 221 8.95 11.02 -21.65
C GLY A 221 8.90 9.49 -21.53
N SER A 222 9.57 8.90 -20.54
CA SER A 222 9.43 7.48 -20.26
C SER A 222 8.06 7.18 -19.63
N LYS A 223 7.59 5.94 -19.80
CA LYS A 223 6.32 5.49 -19.22
C LYS A 223 6.58 4.62 -18.00
N ARG A 224 5.89 4.93 -16.91
CA ARG A 224 5.78 4.06 -15.73
C ARG A 224 4.54 3.18 -15.90
N THR A 225 4.73 1.86 -15.92
CA THR A 225 3.67 0.87 -16.01
C THR A 225 3.37 0.28 -14.64
N GLY A 226 2.12 -0.05 -14.41
CA GLY A 226 1.69 -0.72 -13.19
C GLY A 226 0.31 -1.32 -13.32
N MET A 227 -0.22 -1.80 -12.19
CA MET A 227 -1.52 -2.42 -12.12
C MET A 227 -2.32 -1.90 -10.93
N VAL A 228 -3.61 -1.68 -11.15
CA VAL A 228 -4.56 -1.43 -10.06
C VAL A 228 -4.81 -2.74 -9.32
N ILE A 229 -4.49 -2.81 -8.04
CA ILE A 229 -4.53 -4.05 -7.26
C ILE A 229 -5.66 -4.11 -6.24
N HIS A 230 -6.22 -2.96 -5.85
CA HIS A 230 -7.29 -2.88 -4.86
C HIS A 230 -8.10 -1.58 -5.03
N GLN A 231 -9.37 -1.59 -4.64
CA GLN A 231 -10.25 -0.42 -4.58
C GLN A 231 -10.69 -0.23 -3.14
N VAL A 232 -10.54 0.98 -2.59
CA VAL A 232 -10.86 1.27 -1.19
C VAL A 232 -12.38 1.31 -1.00
N GLU A 233 -12.90 0.44 -0.12
CA GLU A 233 -14.34 0.29 0.10
C GLU A 233 -14.99 1.59 0.62
N ALA A 234 -14.33 2.27 1.57
CA ALA A 234 -14.84 3.50 2.17
C ALA A 234 -14.79 4.72 1.22
N LYS A 235 -13.93 4.68 0.20
CA LYS A 235 -13.81 5.73 -0.82
C LYS A 235 -13.56 5.11 -2.19
N PRO A 236 -14.61 4.74 -2.93
CA PRO A 236 -14.49 3.94 -4.16
C PRO A 236 -13.72 4.60 -5.33
N SER A 237 -13.46 5.90 -5.29
CA SER A 237 -12.59 6.57 -6.25
C SER A 237 -11.09 6.36 -5.95
N VAL A 238 -10.76 5.82 -4.77
CA VAL A 238 -9.38 5.61 -4.34
C VAL A 238 -8.96 4.17 -4.58
N TYR A 239 -7.76 4.01 -5.15
CA TYR A 239 -7.22 2.74 -5.58
C TYR A 239 -5.79 2.54 -5.11
N PHE A 240 -5.42 1.27 -4.91
CA PHE A 240 -4.03 0.88 -4.72
C PHE A 240 -3.43 0.49 -6.06
N ILE A 241 -2.24 1.00 -6.35
CA ILE A 241 -1.50 0.76 -7.59
C ILE A 241 -0.12 0.20 -7.24
N LYS A 242 0.23 -0.93 -7.86
CA LYS A 242 1.59 -1.48 -7.82
C LYS A 242 2.26 -1.21 -9.16
N PHE A 243 3.27 -0.35 -9.16
CA PHE A 243 4.12 -0.13 -10.33
C PHE A 243 5.17 -1.24 -10.47
N ASP A 244 5.57 -1.53 -11.70
CA ASP A 244 6.48 -2.64 -12.00
C ASP A 244 7.91 -2.37 -11.51
N ASP A 245 8.32 -1.10 -11.46
CA ASP A 245 9.68 -0.64 -11.17
C ASP A 245 9.96 -0.38 -9.67
N ASP A 246 8.99 -0.65 -8.79
CA ASP A 246 9.05 -0.26 -7.37
C ASP A 246 8.32 -1.29 -6.50
N PHE A 247 8.67 -1.38 -5.22
CA PHE A 247 8.06 -2.29 -4.25
C PHE A 247 7.02 -1.60 -3.35
N HIS A 248 6.90 -0.27 -3.39
CA HIS A 248 5.84 0.43 -2.67
C HIS A 248 4.46 0.21 -3.30
N ILE A 249 3.42 0.25 -2.46
CA ILE A 249 2.03 0.35 -2.91
C ILE A 249 1.63 1.81 -2.92
N TYR A 250 1.22 2.32 -4.08
CA TYR A 250 0.79 3.71 -4.21
C TYR A 250 -0.73 3.82 -4.06
N VAL A 251 -1.19 4.94 -3.52
CA VAL A 251 -2.61 5.22 -3.29
C VAL A 251 -3.01 6.45 -4.09
N TYR A 252 -3.95 6.29 -5.02
CA TYR A 252 -4.41 7.37 -5.90
C TYR A 252 -5.92 7.51 -5.90
N ASP A 253 -6.40 8.75 -5.92
CA ASP A 253 -7.79 9.09 -6.22
C ASP A 253 -7.94 9.19 -7.75
N LEU A 254 -8.58 8.19 -8.36
CA LEU A 254 -8.80 8.09 -9.80
C LEU A 254 -10.20 8.59 -10.12
N VAL A 255 -10.33 9.90 -10.29
CA VAL A 255 -11.56 10.54 -10.78
C VAL A 255 -11.55 10.64 -12.30
N LYS A 256 -12.68 10.30 -12.93
CA LYS A 256 -12.85 10.46 -14.38
C LYS A 256 -12.96 11.94 -14.71
N THR A 257 -11.96 12.50 -15.39
CA THR A 257 -12.07 13.83 -16.01
C THR A 257 -12.79 13.68 -17.34
N SER A 258 -13.98 14.29 -17.46
CA SER A 258 -14.73 14.43 -18.71
C SER A 258 -14.14 15.52 -19.61
#